data_AF-A0A522F6X8-F1
#
_entry.id   AF-A0A522F6X8-F1
#
_cell.length_a   1.000
_cell.length_b   1.000
_cell.length_c   1.000
_cell.angle_alpha   90.00
_cell.angle_beta   90.00
_cell.angle_gamma   90.00
#
_symmetry.space_group_name_H-M   'P 1'
#
loop_
_entity.id
_entity.type
_entity.pdbx_description
1 polymer ?
#
loop_
_entity_poly.entity_id
_entity_poly.type
_entity_poly.pdbx_seq_one_letter_code
_entity_poly.pdbx_strand_id
1 'polypeptide(L)'
;MHPNYYLSPLAVALALGLASPVKAAEPMPLYKASLADVKQKFSLDLPGAAKASVVSTDSLQFIRQHTDGNRVTHVRMQQLYSGFPVFGGYAIMHSQHSAKLLSNAQSGVKMNGTVYQGLHNELGQPKASFVKNAAVALTQFKSQYANKDLSEEQVTPMVYIDSKHQAHWAYKVSVFVRHDHQIPERPTAIIDAETYKPFVQWNDIKTELTAAKGKGFGGNHKMGEYEFGKDLPLLELTRDDSNEMCFMENIDVKVIDMGHKYSANKNPMQFLCKNQSTEDQTTVYFTGYAGDGYDRDNGAASPTNDALYAGYVIKHMYHDWYGIEALVKSDGTPMQLVMRVHYGEGYENAYWDGRQMTFGDGENMMYPLVSLGVGAHEISHGFTEQHSGLEYFGQSGGMNESFSDMAAQAAEYYSTGKSSWQIGPEIMKEDSGYEALRYMDKPSRDGMSIDNADDYYGGLDVHYSSGVYNHLFYILSNQPEWNIRKAFDLMVKANMDYWTPYVTFDEGGCALLNAAKDLNFSLDDVKKSLSEVTINYQSCFTE
;
A
#
# COMPACT_ATOMS: atom_id res chain seq x y z
N MET A 1 -12.53 -54.40 62.96
CA MET A 1 -12.71 -53.00 62.50
C MET A 1 -14.04 -52.92 61.76
N HIS A 2 -14.99 -52.22 62.35
CA HIS A 2 -16.20 -51.70 61.70
C HIS A 2 -15.81 -50.69 60.58
N PRO A 3 -16.69 -50.31 59.62
CA PRO A 3 -17.97 -50.91 59.22
C PRO A 3 -18.33 -50.75 57.70
N ASN A 4 -19.57 -51.17 57.38
CA ASN A 4 -20.53 -50.57 56.41
C ASN A 4 -20.61 -51.07 54.96
N TYR A 5 -21.48 -52.07 54.78
CA TYR A 5 -22.75 -52.03 54.01
C TYR A 5 -22.97 -50.88 53.01
N TYR A 6 -23.38 -51.17 51.77
CA TYR A 6 -24.79 -51.22 51.34
C TYR A 6 -24.94 -51.64 49.85
N LEU A 7 -26.11 -52.19 49.57
CA LEU A 7 -26.57 -52.94 48.40
C LEU A 7 -27.07 -52.08 47.21
N SER A 8 -26.84 -52.61 46.00
CA SER A 8 -27.79 -52.65 44.87
C SER A 8 -28.05 -51.35 44.07
N PRO A 9 -28.85 -51.39 42.98
CA PRO A 9 -28.44 -51.64 41.59
C PRO A 9 -28.78 -50.42 40.71
N LEU A 10 -28.37 -50.33 39.44
CA LEU A 10 -29.23 -49.68 38.44
C LEU A 10 -28.80 -49.99 37.01
N ALA A 11 -29.79 -50.41 36.23
CA ALA A 11 -29.74 -50.64 34.81
C ALA A 11 -29.25 -49.41 34.04
N VAL A 12 -28.26 -49.62 33.16
CA VAL A 12 -27.94 -48.66 32.10
C VAL A 12 -28.95 -48.89 30.98
N ALA A 13 -29.99 -48.09 30.97
CA ALA A 13 -30.91 -47.96 29.85
C ALA A 13 -30.18 -47.26 28.69
N LEU A 14 -29.88 -48.03 27.64
CA LEU A 14 -29.39 -47.51 26.37
C LEU A 14 -30.59 -46.95 25.58
N ALA A 15 -31.02 -45.74 25.91
CA ALA A 15 -31.96 -44.98 25.07
C ALA A 15 -31.14 -44.16 24.05
N LEU A 16 -30.88 -44.77 22.90
CA LEU A 16 -30.44 -44.05 21.70
C LEU A 16 -31.55 -43.07 21.30
N GLY A 17 -31.40 -41.82 21.70
CA GLY A 17 -32.17 -40.71 21.13
C GLY A 17 -31.83 -40.61 19.65
N LEU A 18 -32.78 -40.99 18.80
CA LEU A 18 -32.79 -40.62 17.39
C LEU A 18 -32.95 -39.09 17.32
N ALA A 19 -31.84 -38.37 17.32
CA ALA A 19 -31.84 -36.98 16.87
C ALA A 19 -32.16 -36.99 15.37
N SER A 20 -33.35 -36.53 15.00
CA SER A 20 -33.70 -36.24 13.62
C SER A 20 -32.59 -35.38 13.00
N PRO A 21 -32.09 -35.70 11.80
CA PRO A 21 -31.10 -34.84 11.14
C PRO A 21 -31.78 -33.49 10.89
N VAL A 22 -31.36 -32.46 11.62
CA VAL A 22 -31.67 -31.07 11.30
C VAL A 22 -31.13 -30.86 9.88
N LYS A 23 -32.03 -30.75 8.90
CA LYS A 23 -31.66 -30.54 7.50
C LYS A 23 -31.13 -29.13 7.38
N ALA A 24 -29.83 -29.01 7.13
CA ALA A 24 -29.12 -27.74 7.01
C ALA A 24 -29.50 -27.00 5.71
N ALA A 25 -29.26 -25.69 5.70
CA ALA A 25 -29.53 -24.81 4.58
C ALA A 25 -28.55 -25.14 3.47
N GLU A 26 -29.07 -25.60 2.33
CA GLU A 26 -28.23 -26.13 1.27
C GLU A 26 -27.71 -24.97 0.40
N PRO A 27 -26.39 -24.70 0.40
CA PRO A 27 -25.85 -23.70 -0.50
C PRO A 27 -25.96 -24.18 -1.95
N MET A 28 -26.44 -23.31 -2.83
CA MET A 28 -26.51 -23.50 -4.27
C MET A 28 -25.53 -22.52 -4.95
N PRO A 29 -24.29 -22.96 -5.24
CA PRO A 29 -23.33 -22.15 -5.98
C PRO A 29 -23.84 -21.95 -7.42
N LEU A 30 -24.09 -20.71 -7.80
CA LEU A 30 -24.78 -20.40 -9.06
C LEU A 30 -23.93 -20.61 -10.31
N TYR A 31 -22.60 -20.66 -10.17
CA TYR A 31 -21.72 -21.02 -11.29
C TYR A 31 -21.88 -22.47 -11.75
N LYS A 32 -22.55 -23.32 -10.95
CA LYS A 32 -22.92 -24.71 -11.28
C LYS A 32 -24.39 -24.88 -11.64
N ALA A 33 -25.19 -23.82 -11.58
CA ALA A 33 -26.64 -23.86 -11.77
C ALA A 33 -27.04 -23.21 -13.10
N SER A 34 -28.16 -23.65 -13.68
CA SER A 34 -28.78 -22.98 -14.81
C SER A 34 -29.78 -21.91 -14.34
N LEU A 35 -30.07 -20.93 -15.21
CA LEU A 35 -31.09 -19.93 -14.92
C LEU A 35 -32.48 -20.56 -14.73
N ALA A 36 -32.75 -21.70 -15.40
CA ALA A 36 -33.98 -22.46 -15.22
C ALA A 36 -34.07 -23.03 -13.79
N ASP A 37 -32.99 -23.59 -13.25
CA ASP A 37 -32.95 -24.10 -11.88
C ASP A 37 -33.22 -22.99 -10.86
N VAL A 38 -32.69 -21.79 -11.11
CA VAL A 38 -32.92 -20.62 -10.26
C VAL A 38 -34.38 -20.18 -10.33
N LYS A 39 -34.96 -20.06 -11.53
CA LYS A 39 -36.37 -19.66 -11.73
C LYS A 39 -37.37 -20.68 -11.16
N GLN A 40 -36.99 -21.96 -11.07
CA GLN A 40 -37.82 -22.99 -10.45
C GLN A 40 -37.88 -22.84 -8.92
N LYS A 41 -36.81 -22.30 -8.32
CA LYS A 41 -36.64 -22.26 -6.85
C LYS A 41 -36.88 -20.88 -6.26
N PHE A 42 -36.70 -19.82 -7.04
CA PHE A 42 -36.79 -18.44 -6.59
C PHE A 42 -37.65 -17.60 -7.53
N SER A 43 -38.55 -16.79 -6.98
CA SER A 43 -39.20 -15.72 -7.73
C SER A 43 -38.18 -14.64 -8.08
N LEU A 44 -38.12 -14.20 -9.34
CA LEU A 44 -37.24 -13.11 -9.76
C LEU A 44 -38.01 -11.78 -9.73
N ASP A 45 -37.72 -10.94 -8.74
CA ASP A 45 -38.34 -9.63 -8.61
C ASP A 45 -37.52 -8.59 -9.38
N LEU A 46 -37.75 -8.54 -10.69
CA LEU A 46 -37.03 -7.69 -11.65
C LEU A 46 -37.77 -6.36 -11.93
N PRO A 47 -37.06 -5.29 -12.32
CA PRO A 47 -37.67 -4.01 -12.66
C PRO A 47 -38.68 -4.16 -13.79
N GLY A 48 -39.88 -3.59 -13.64
CA GLY A 48 -40.92 -3.61 -14.67
C GLY A 48 -41.71 -4.92 -14.78
N ALA A 49 -41.41 -5.94 -13.99
CA ALA A 49 -42.30 -7.09 -13.81
C ALA A 49 -43.53 -6.66 -12.98
N ALA A 50 -44.71 -7.20 -13.31
CA ALA A 50 -45.90 -7.00 -12.49
C ALA A 50 -45.62 -7.56 -11.07
N LYS A 51 -45.81 -6.75 -10.02
CA LYS A 51 -45.67 -7.23 -8.65
C LYS A 51 -46.69 -8.35 -8.42
N ALA A 52 -46.20 -9.53 -8.07
CA ALA A 52 -47.07 -10.64 -7.69
C ALA A 52 -47.92 -10.23 -6.48
N SER A 53 -49.21 -10.57 -6.48
CA SER A 53 -50.13 -10.27 -5.37
C SER A 53 -49.80 -11.05 -4.09
N VAL A 54 -48.94 -12.07 -4.19
CA VAL A 54 -48.42 -12.88 -3.08
C VAL A 54 -46.91 -12.71 -3.03
N VAL A 55 -46.38 -12.29 -1.88
CA VAL A 55 -44.94 -12.23 -1.64
C VAL A 55 -44.42 -13.66 -1.64
N SER A 56 -43.55 -14.00 -2.60
CA SER A 56 -42.90 -15.31 -2.63
C SER A 56 -42.10 -15.51 -1.34
N THR A 57 -42.17 -16.72 -0.78
CA THR A 57 -41.37 -17.08 0.38
C THR A 57 -39.88 -17.06 0.04
N ASP A 58 -39.49 -17.53 -1.13
CA ASP A 58 -38.12 -17.45 -1.64
C ASP A 58 -38.09 -16.57 -2.88
N SER A 59 -37.36 -15.45 -2.82
CA SER A 59 -37.21 -14.55 -3.97
C SER A 59 -35.79 -14.03 -4.14
N LEU A 60 -35.48 -13.58 -5.35
CA LEU A 60 -34.30 -12.81 -5.69
C LEU A 60 -34.77 -11.41 -6.04
N GLN A 61 -34.42 -10.44 -5.19
CA GLN A 61 -34.75 -9.04 -5.38
C GLN A 61 -33.66 -8.34 -6.18
N PHE A 62 -34.04 -7.64 -7.25
CA PHE A 62 -33.13 -6.79 -7.99
C PHE A 62 -32.51 -5.68 -7.12
N ILE A 63 -31.19 -5.51 -7.19
CA ILE A 63 -30.45 -4.42 -6.53
C ILE A 63 -30.04 -3.37 -7.57
N ARG A 64 -29.26 -3.80 -8.57
CA ARG A 64 -28.70 -2.91 -9.59
C ARG A 64 -28.31 -3.67 -10.86
N GLN A 65 -28.16 -2.93 -11.95
CA GLN A 65 -27.53 -3.43 -13.18
C GLN A 65 -26.44 -2.48 -13.69
N HIS A 66 -25.47 -3.00 -14.42
CA HIS A 66 -24.44 -2.26 -15.14
C HIS A 66 -24.09 -2.99 -16.44
N THR A 67 -23.78 -2.27 -17.53
CA THR A 67 -23.32 -2.88 -18.79
C THR A 67 -21.87 -2.48 -19.03
N ASP A 68 -21.00 -3.46 -19.23
CA ASP A 68 -19.57 -3.23 -19.45
C ASP A 68 -19.23 -2.89 -20.92
N GLY A 69 -17.95 -2.58 -21.17
CA GLY A 69 -17.44 -2.28 -22.52
C GLY A 69 -17.57 -3.44 -23.52
N ASN A 70 -17.76 -4.67 -23.04
CA ASN A 70 -17.99 -5.87 -23.85
C ASN A 70 -19.48 -6.09 -24.15
N ARG A 71 -20.34 -5.11 -23.82
CA ARG A 71 -21.80 -5.16 -23.96
C ARG A 71 -22.44 -6.26 -23.10
N VAL A 72 -21.77 -6.74 -22.05
CA VAL A 72 -22.38 -7.68 -21.10
C VAL A 72 -23.08 -6.89 -20.00
N THR A 73 -24.37 -7.14 -19.81
CA THR A 73 -25.13 -6.62 -18.68
C THR A 73 -24.95 -7.54 -17.47
N HIS A 74 -24.53 -6.95 -16.36
CA HIS A 74 -24.41 -7.56 -15.05
C HIS A 74 -25.58 -7.15 -14.17
N VAL A 75 -26.42 -8.09 -13.76
CA VAL A 75 -27.57 -7.84 -12.89
C VAL A 75 -27.33 -8.48 -11.54
N ARG A 76 -27.26 -7.65 -10.49
CA ARG A 76 -27.05 -8.09 -9.11
C ARG A 76 -28.39 -8.17 -8.38
N MET A 77 -28.62 -9.30 -7.72
CA MET A 77 -29.84 -9.60 -6.98
C MET A 77 -29.52 -10.13 -5.58
N GLN A 78 -30.32 -9.76 -4.59
CA GLN A 78 -30.27 -10.20 -3.20
C GLN A 78 -31.32 -11.29 -2.97
N GLN A 79 -30.94 -12.41 -2.36
CA GLN A 79 -31.92 -13.40 -1.90
C GLN A 79 -32.72 -12.87 -0.71
N LEU A 80 -34.04 -13.01 -0.78
CA LEU A 80 -34.97 -12.81 0.31
C LEU A 80 -35.64 -14.14 0.71
N TYR A 81 -35.82 -14.35 2.00
CA TYR A 81 -36.65 -15.40 2.58
C TYR A 81 -37.75 -14.79 3.45
N SER A 82 -39.01 -15.07 3.15
CA SER A 82 -40.21 -14.40 3.69
C SER A 82 -40.09 -12.86 3.70
N GLY A 83 -39.47 -12.30 2.66
CA GLY A 83 -39.23 -10.85 2.51
C GLY A 83 -38.02 -10.29 3.25
N PHE A 84 -37.25 -11.12 3.98
CA PHE A 84 -36.05 -10.70 4.70
C PHE A 84 -34.78 -11.11 3.98
N PRO A 85 -33.74 -10.25 3.90
CA PRO A 85 -32.51 -10.58 3.20
C PRO A 85 -31.79 -11.76 3.84
N VAL A 86 -31.28 -12.67 3.02
CA VAL A 86 -30.41 -13.77 3.43
C VAL A 86 -28.96 -13.30 3.34
N PHE A 87 -28.25 -13.27 4.47
CA PHE A 87 -26.86 -12.86 4.53
C PHE A 87 -25.98 -13.78 3.67
N GLY A 88 -25.18 -13.17 2.78
CA GLY A 88 -24.36 -13.90 1.80
C GLY A 88 -25.13 -14.50 0.62
N GLY A 89 -26.46 -14.43 0.61
CA GLY A 89 -27.32 -14.91 -0.48
C GLY A 89 -27.40 -13.93 -1.63
N TYR A 90 -26.57 -14.10 -2.67
CA TYR A 90 -26.54 -13.21 -3.83
C TYR A 90 -26.52 -13.98 -5.15
N ALA A 91 -27.22 -13.42 -6.14
CA ALA A 91 -27.13 -13.85 -7.52
C ALA A 91 -26.63 -12.69 -8.40
N ILE A 92 -25.56 -12.92 -9.16
CA ILE A 92 -25.09 -11.99 -10.18
C ILE A 92 -25.23 -12.68 -11.53
N MET A 93 -26.08 -12.12 -12.39
CA MET A 93 -26.40 -12.67 -13.71
C MET A 93 -25.70 -11.87 -14.80
N HIS A 94 -24.99 -12.55 -15.69
CA HIS A 94 -24.15 -11.98 -16.74
C HIS A 94 -24.71 -12.39 -18.09
N SER A 95 -25.27 -11.45 -18.86
CA SER A 95 -25.87 -11.74 -20.17
C SER A 95 -26.00 -10.50 -21.05
N GLN A 96 -26.41 -10.68 -22.30
CA GLN A 96 -26.79 -9.57 -23.20
C GLN A 96 -28.19 -9.00 -22.87
N HIS A 97 -28.93 -9.61 -21.93
CA HIS A 97 -30.26 -9.15 -21.52
C HIS A 97 -30.17 -8.12 -20.39
N SER A 98 -30.97 -7.06 -20.49
CA SER A 98 -31.21 -6.14 -19.36
C SER A 98 -32.00 -6.82 -18.24
N ALA A 99 -32.02 -6.24 -17.04
CA ALA A 99 -32.80 -6.75 -15.92
C ALA A 99 -34.28 -6.96 -16.28
N LYS A 100 -34.87 -6.09 -17.10
CA LYS A 100 -36.27 -6.21 -17.54
C LYS A 100 -36.53 -7.45 -18.41
N LEU A 101 -35.50 -7.93 -19.12
CA LEU A 101 -35.61 -9.02 -20.10
C LEU A 101 -35.07 -10.35 -19.58
N LEU A 102 -34.44 -10.36 -18.39
CA LEU A 102 -33.86 -11.56 -17.78
C LEU A 102 -34.89 -12.64 -17.43
N SER A 103 -36.13 -12.25 -17.11
CA SER A 103 -37.25 -13.19 -16.93
C SER A 103 -37.54 -14.02 -18.19
N ASN A 104 -37.28 -13.46 -19.37
CA ASN A 104 -37.53 -14.11 -20.66
C ASN A 104 -36.31 -14.88 -21.21
N ALA A 105 -35.12 -14.68 -20.61
CA ALA A 105 -33.91 -15.38 -21.03
C ALA A 105 -34.03 -16.89 -20.76
N GLN A 106 -33.73 -17.70 -21.78
CA GLN A 106 -33.77 -19.17 -21.74
C GLN A 106 -32.36 -19.79 -21.65
N SER A 107 -31.35 -19.12 -22.19
CA SER A 107 -29.96 -19.59 -22.23
C SER A 107 -28.99 -18.40 -22.30
N GLY A 108 -27.68 -18.66 -22.27
CA GLY A 108 -26.65 -17.60 -22.42
C GLY A 108 -26.47 -16.68 -21.20
N VAL A 109 -27.03 -17.06 -20.04
CA VAL A 109 -26.84 -16.34 -18.78
C VAL A 109 -25.83 -17.09 -17.93
N LYS A 110 -24.64 -16.50 -17.75
CA LYS A 110 -23.66 -16.99 -16.76
C LYS A 110 -24.01 -16.39 -15.40
N MET A 111 -23.76 -17.13 -14.32
CA MET A 111 -24.12 -16.68 -12.98
C MET A 111 -23.00 -16.88 -11.96
N ASN A 112 -22.88 -15.92 -11.05
CA ASN A 112 -21.98 -15.95 -9.91
C ASN A 112 -22.77 -15.74 -8.61
N GLY A 113 -22.16 -16.11 -7.49
CA GLY A 113 -22.75 -16.03 -6.16
C GLY A 113 -23.31 -17.37 -5.66
N THR A 114 -23.88 -17.32 -4.48
CA THR A 114 -24.49 -18.46 -3.79
C THR A 114 -25.84 -18.02 -3.28
N VAL A 115 -26.84 -18.87 -3.45
CA VAL A 115 -28.17 -18.74 -2.84
C VAL A 115 -28.44 -19.97 -2.00
N TYR A 116 -29.26 -19.85 -0.97
CA TYR A 116 -29.51 -20.93 -0.02
C TYR A 116 -30.90 -21.51 -0.21
N GLN A 117 -31.01 -22.83 -0.21
CA GLN A 117 -32.28 -23.54 -0.36
C GLN A 117 -32.67 -24.22 0.94
N GLY A 118 -33.94 -24.62 1.04
CA GLY A 118 -34.43 -25.41 2.16
C GLY A 118 -34.65 -24.61 3.45
N LEU A 119 -34.51 -23.27 3.41
CA LEU A 119 -34.68 -22.39 4.57
C LEU A 119 -36.02 -22.60 5.29
N HIS A 120 -37.08 -22.92 4.56
CA HIS A 120 -38.39 -23.23 5.15
C HIS A 120 -38.38 -24.40 6.12
N ASN A 121 -37.53 -25.41 5.89
CA ASN A 121 -37.45 -26.58 6.75
C ASN A 121 -36.82 -26.29 8.11
N GLU A 122 -36.03 -25.21 8.21
CA GLU A 122 -35.35 -24.79 9.44
C GLU A 122 -36.04 -23.61 10.12
N LEU A 123 -36.35 -22.56 9.36
CA LEU A 123 -36.81 -21.28 9.91
C LEU A 123 -38.33 -21.19 10.07
N GLY A 124 -39.09 -21.94 9.28
CA GLY A 124 -40.53 -21.76 9.16
C GLY A 124 -40.90 -20.31 8.80
N GLN A 125 -42.01 -19.81 9.36
CA GLN A 125 -42.38 -18.39 9.24
C GLN A 125 -41.83 -17.59 10.43
N PRO A 126 -41.43 -16.33 10.22
CA PRO A 126 -40.94 -15.49 11.31
C PRO A 126 -42.07 -15.23 12.32
N LYS A 127 -41.71 -15.17 13.60
CA LYS A 127 -42.64 -14.78 14.68
C LYS A 127 -43.20 -13.38 14.37
N ALA A 128 -44.48 -13.13 14.71
CA ALA A 128 -45.11 -11.82 14.48
C ALA A 128 -44.38 -10.65 15.16
N SER A 129 -43.64 -10.93 16.24
CA SER A 129 -42.82 -9.96 16.96
C SER A 129 -41.45 -9.74 16.32
N PHE A 130 -41.01 -10.53 15.34
CA PHE A 130 -39.65 -10.52 14.82
C PHE A 130 -39.21 -9.12 14.36
N VAL A 131 -40.04 -8.43 13.57
CA VAL A 131 -39.75 -7.06 13.14
C VAL A 131 -39.74 -6.08 14.31
N LYS A 132 -40.68 -6.21 15.25
CA LYS A 132 -40.77 -5.32 16.43
C LYS A 132 -39.59 -5.48 17.38
N ASN A 133 -39.08 -6.71 17.53
CA ASN A 133 -37.97 -7.06 18.41
C ASN A 133 -36.61 -6.55 17.90
N ALA A 134 -36.52 -6.09 16.64
CA ALA A 134 -35.30 -5.50 16.10
C ALA A 134 -34.79 -4.31 16.94
N ALA A 135 -35.69 -3.46 17.44
CA ALA A 135 -35.33 -2.35 18.32
C ALA A 135 -34.73 -2.81 19.66
N VAL A 136 -35.17 -3.96 20.17
CA VAL A 136 -34.62 -4.57 21.40
C VAL A 136 -33.20 -5.04 21.15
N ALA A 137 -32.95 -5.72 20.03
CA ALA A 137 -31.61 -6.16 19.65
C ALA A 137 -30.63 -4.98 19.52
N LEU A 138 -31.05 -3.89 18.87
CA LEU A 138 -30.26 -2.66 18.75
C LEU A 138 -29.98 -2.04 20.14
N THR A 139 -30.98 -1.96 21.00
CA THR A 139 -30.83 -1.43 22.37
C THR A 139 -29.83 -2.25 23.20
N GLN A 140 -29.91 -3.58 23.12
CA GLN A 140 -28.98 -4.47 23.81
C GLN A 140 -27.57 -4.35 23.26
N PHE A 141 -27.41 -4.24 21.94
CA PHE A 141 -26.11 -4.00 21.32
C PHE A 141 -25.49 -2.67 21.78
N LYS A 142 -26.29 -1.58 21.79
CA LYS A 142 -25.87 -0.25 22.26
C LYS A 142 -25.40 -0.23 23.71
N SER A 143 -25.98 -1.06 24.59
CA SER A 143 -25.56 -1.10 25.99
C SER A 143 -24.10 -1.48 26.20
N GLN A 144 -23.47 -2.14 25.21
CA GLN A 144 -22.04 -2.46 25.24
C GLN A 144 -21.15 -1.21 25.06
N TYR A 145 -21.72 -0.13 24.49
CA TYR A 145 -21.06 1.15 24.24
C TYR A 145 -21.64 2.26 25.13
N ALA A 146 -22.15 1.89 26.31
CA ALA A 146 -22.67 2.85 27.27
C ALA A 146 -21.60 3.91 27.60
N ASN A 147 -22.02 5.19 27.66
CA ASN A 147 -21.18 6.37 27.87
C ASN A 147 -20.29 6.79 26.69
N LYS A 148 -20.50 6.23 25.49
CA LYS A 148 -19.92 6.75 24.24
C LYS A 148 -20.90 7.68 23.52
N ASP A 149 -20.39 8.55 22.65
CA ASP A 149 -21.22 9.36 21.75
C ASP A 149 -21.67 8.49 20.56
N LEU A 150 -22.97 8.18 20.51
CA LEU A 150 -23.57 7.24 19.55
C LEU A 150 -24.47 7.97 18.56
N SER A 151 -24.36 7.64 17.28
CA SER A 151 -25.22 8.13 16.21
C SER A 151 -25.43 7.08 15.10
N GLU A 152 -26.18 7.44 14.04
CA GLU A 152 -26.41 6.62 12.84
C GLU A 152 -26.82 5.15 13.09
N GLU A 153 -27.73 4.96 14.05
CA GLU A 153 -28.18 3.64 14.46
C GLU A 153 -28.95 2.93 13.35
N GLN A 154 -28.57 1.68 13.07
CA GLN A 154 -29.22 0.85 12.07
C GLN A 154 -29.54 -0.53 12.62
N VAL A 155 -30.71 -1.05 12.29
CA VAL A 155 -31.05 -2.45 12.50
C VAL A 155 -31.82 -2.99 11.30
N THR A 156 -31.35 -4.13 10.79
CA THR A 156 -31.96 -4.83 9.65
C THR A 156 -32.30 -6.26 10.06
N PRO A 157 -33.59 -6.64 10.16
CA PRO A 157 -33.98 -8.04 10.30
C PRO A 157 -33.56 -8.84 9.07
N MET A 158 -32.99 -10.02 9.27
CA MET A 158 -32.42 -10.84 8.20
C MET A 158 -32.40 -12.33 8.57
N VAL A 159 -32.00 -13.14 7.61
CA VAL A 159 -31.62 -14.55 7.81
C VAL A 159 -30.12 -14.67 7.78
N TYR A 160 -29.54 -15.35 8.76
CA TYR A 160 -28.11 -15.64 8.83
C TYR A 160 -27.86 -17.14 8.72
N ILE A 161 -26.88 -17.55 7.93
CA ILE A 161 -26.46 -18.95 7.80
C ILE A 161 -25.12 -19.09 8.54
N ASP A 162 -25.07 -19.94 9.56
CA ASP A 162 -23.85 -20.12 10.34
C ASP A 162 -22.83 -21.06 9.67
N SER A 163 -21.68 -21.26 10.32
CA SER A 163 -20.61 -22.12 9.82
C SER A 163 -20.97 -23.62 9.77
N LYS A 164 -22.07 -24.03 10.40
CA LYS A 164 -22.63 -25.38 10.34
C LYS A 164 -23.76 -25.49 9.32
N HIS A 165 -23.93 -24.46 8.49
CA HIS A 165 -25.01 -24.33 7.51
C HIS A 165 -26.41 -24.33 8.14
N GLN A 166 -26.55 -23.89 9.40
CA GLN A 166 -27.87 -23.74 10.01
C GLN A 166 -28.40 -22.32 9.78
N ALA A 167 -29.68 -22.24 9.42
CA ALA A 167 -30.35 -20.96 9.20
C ALA A 167 -30.93 -20.41 10.50
N HIS A 168 -30.67 -19.13 10.76
CA HIS A 168 -31.14 -18.41 11.95
C HIS A 168 -31.87 -17.13 11.58
N TRP A 169 -32.98 -16.85 12.28
CA TRP A 169 -33.54 -15.50 12.31
C TRP A 169 -32.56 -14.59 13.05
N ALA A 170 -32.18 -13.46 12.44
CA ALA A 170 -31.13 -12.61 12.98
C ALA A 170 -31.39 -11.11 12.72
N TYR A 171 -30.61 -10.27 13.40
CA TYR A 171 -30.59 -8.83 13.19
C TYR A 171 -29.17 -8.38 12.86
N LYS A 172 -28.98 -7.68 11.74
CA LYS A 172 -27.76 -6.89 11.53
C LYS A 172 -27.94 -5.55 12.22
N VAL A 173 -27.17 -5.32 13.28
CA VAL A 173 -27.15 -4.05 14.02
C VAL A 173 -25.87 -3.29 13.71
N SER A 174 -25.94 -1.97 13.66
CA SER A 174 -24.79 -1.08 13.47
C SER A 174 -25.03 0.22 14.20
N VAL A 175 -23.99 0.77 14.82
CA VAL A 175 -23.99 2.12 15.40
C VAL A 175 -22.70 2.82 15.01
N PHE A 176 -22.75 4.14 14.88
CA PHE A 176 -21.54 4.95 14.76
C PHE A 176 -21.14 5.45 16.14
N VAL A 177 -19.87 5.30 16.50
CA VAL A 177 -19.32 5.74 17.77
C VAL A 177 -18.25 6.79 17.49
N ARG A 178 -18.48 8.00 17.99
CA ARG A 178 -17.53 9.10 17.85
C ARG A 178 -16.51 9.09 19.00
N HIS A 179 -15.29 9.47 18.69
CA HIS A 179 -14.23 9.70 19.66
C HIS A 179 -13.55 11.05 19.39
N ASP A 180 -13.02 11.69 20.44
CA ASP A 180 -12.38 13.01 20.31
C ASP A 180 -10.91 12.92 19.85
N HIS A 181 -10.23 11.79 20.09
CA HIS A 181 -8.77 11.64 19.87
C HIS A 181 -8.38 10.35 19.14
N GLN A 182 -9.33 9.66 18.49
CA GLN A 182 -9.05 8.45 17.72
C GLN A 182 -10.07 8.29 16.58
N ILE A 183 -9.73 7.45 15.60
CA ILE A 183 -10.59 7.14 14.45
C ILE A 183 -11.96 6.65 14.96
N PRO A 184 -13.09 7.16 14.44
CA PRO A 184 -14.41 6.69 14.83
C PRO A 184 -14.57 5.20 14.50
N GLU A 185 -15.42 4.51 15.25
CA GLU A 185 -15.78 3.14 14.96
C GLU A 185 -17.23 3.08 14.45
N ARG A 186 -17.51 2.11 13.58
CA ARG A 186 -18.87 1.72 13.20
C ARG A 186 -19.12 0.26 13.61
N PRO A 187 -19.19 -0.07 14.91
CA PRO A 187 -19.36 -1.43 15.35
C PRO A 187 -20.65 -2.00 14.79
N THR A 188 -20.52 -3.17 14.17
CA THR A 188 -21.59 -3.83 13.44
C THR A 188 -21.57 -5.31 13.80
N ALA A 189 -22.74 -5.88 14.04
CA ALA A 189 -22.87 -7.28 14.41
C ALA A 189 -24.08 -7.93 13.72
N ILE A 190 -24.00 -9.24 13.49
CA ILE A 190 -25.16 -10.07 13.21
C ILE A 190 -25.50 -10.82 14.48
N ILE A 191 -26.69 -10.56 15.00
CA ILE A 191 -27.16 -11.02 16.31
C ILE A 191 -28.30 -12.02 16.13
N ASP A 192 -28.25 -13.13 16.87
CA ASP A 192 -29.34 -14.11 16.96
C ASP A 192 -30.62 -13.49 17.51
N ALA A 193 -31.75 -13.68 16.82
CA ALA A 193 -33.02 -13.11 17.22
C ALA A 193 -33.67 -13.77 18.45
N GLU A 194 -33.21 -14.95 18.86
CA GLU A 194 -33.70 -15.61 20.07
C GLU A 194 -32.85 -15.29 21.30
N THR A 195 -31.53 -15.39 21.17
CA THR A 195 -30.60 -15.23 22.29
C THR A 195 -30.03 -13.83 22.45
N TYR A 196 -30.15 -12.98 21.43
CA TYR A 196 -29.50 -11.68 21.32
C TYR A 196 -27.97 -11.72 21.49
N LYS A 197 -27.36 -12.87 21.21
CA LYS A 197 -25.90 -13.02 21.16
C LYS A 197 -25.39 -12.83 19.74
N PRO A 198 -24.23 -12.17 19.54
CA PRO A 198 -23.66 -12.02 18.22
C PRO A 198 -23.17 -13.37 17.68
N PHE A 199 -23.52 -13.67 16.43
CA PHE A 199 -22.86 -14.72 15.65
C PHE A 199 -21.50 -14.23 15.14
N VAL A 200 -21.45 -12.96 14.72
CA VAL A 200 -20.26 -12.28 14.22
C VAL A 200 -20.35 -10.79 14.51
N GLN A 201 -19.21 -10.16 14.78
CA GLN A 201 -19.10 -8.73 15.07
C GLN A 201 -17.81 -8.19 14.43
N TRP A 202 -17.89 -6.99 13.86
CA TRP A 202 -16.77 -6.28 13.22
C TRP A 202 -16.94 -4.76 13.33
N ASN A 203 -15.92 -4.00 12.94
CA ASN A 203 -16.00 -2.55 12.79
C ASN A 203 -16.17 -2.21 11.29
N ASP A 204 -17.30 -1.61 10.92
CA ASP A 204 -17.72 -1.33 9.52
C ASP A 204 -17.37 0.11 9.09
N ILE A 205 -16.44 0.78 9.79
CA ILE A 205 -15.97 2.10 9.38
C ILE A 205 -15.23 1.96 8.05
N LYS A 206 -15.60 2.78 7.08
CA LYS A 206 -14.95 2.85 5.77
C LYS A 206 -14.36 4.24 5.65
N THR A 207 -13.05 4.35 5.76
CA THR A 207 -12.34 5.59 5.46
C THR A 207 -12.25 5.69 3.94
N GLU A 208 -13.10 6.51 3.33
CA GLU A 208 -12.92 6.91 1.93
C GLU A 208 -11.84 7.99 1.92
N LEU A 209 -10.65 7.62 1.43
CA LEU A 209 -9.55 8.54 1.23
C LEU A 209 -9.65 9.13 -0.18
N THR A 210 -9.78 10.44 -0.28
CA THR A 210 -9.78 11.20 -1.54
C THR A 210 -8.40 11.82 -1.76
N ALA A 211 -8.02 12.05 -3.02
CA ALA A 211 -6.77 12.74 -3.32
C ALA A 211 -6.85 14.21 -2.87
N ALA A 212 -5.80 14.70 -2.22
CA ALA A 212 -5.69 16.07 -1.73
C ALA A 212 -4.32 16.66 -2.05
N LYS A 213 -4.22 17.99 -2.03
CA LYS A 213 -2.96 18.71 -2.26
C LYS A 213 -2.47 19.36 -0.97
N GLY A 214 -1.21 19.10 -0.64
CA GLY A 214 -0.52 19.64 0.52
C GLY A 214 0.36 20.83 0.14
N LYS A 215 0.34 21.86 0.97
CA LYS A 215 1.22 23.03 0.92
C LYS A 215 2.02 23.09 2.21
N GLY A 216 3.29 23.44 2.13
CA GLY A 216 4.15 23.50 3.31
C GLY A 216 5.56 23.89 2.95
N PHE A 217 6.46 23.75 3.91
CA PHE A 217 7.85 24.12 3.77
C PHE A 217 8.75 22.88 3.74
N GLY A 218 9.92 23.02 3.15
CA GLY A 218 10.97 22.01 3.09
C GLY A 218 12.35 22.66 3.20
N GLY A 219 13.39 21.84 3.19
CA GLY A 219 14.76 22.30 3.33
C GLY A 219 15.19 22.52 4.78
N ASN A 220 16.36 23.14 4.94
CA ASN A 220 17.01 23.32 6.25
C ASN A 220 17.88 24.58 6.29
N HIS A 221 18.49 24.85 7.43
CA HIS A 221 19.30 26.06 7.63
C HIS A 221 20.49 26.21 6.66
N LYS A 222 21.04 25.12 6.09
CA LYS A 222 22.15 25.18 5.12
C LYS A 222 21.65 25.48 3.70
N MET A 223 20.62 24.77 3.27
CA MET A 223 20.06 24.89 1.92
C MET A 223 19.15 26.10 1.76
N GLY A 224 18.67 26.65 2.87
CA GLY A 224 17.53 27.54 2.93
C GLY A 224 16.21 26.77 2.96
N GLU A 225 15.17 27.43 3.48
CA GLU A 225 13.80 26.92 3.42
C GLU A 225 13.17 27.24 2.05
N TYR A 226 12.38 26.31 1.53
CA TYR A 226 11.58 26.47 0.31
C TYR A 226 10.14 26.04 0.54
N GLU A 227 9.23 26.45 -0.34
CA GLU A 227 7.79 26.23 -0.18
C GLU A 227 7.22 25.32 -1.27
N PHE A 228 6.58 24.21 -0.86
CA PHE A 228 5.77 23.35 -1.73
C PHE A 228 4.45 24.06 -2.10
N GLY A 229 4.18 24.17 -3.40
CA GLY A 229 3.13 25.01 -3.97
C GLY A 229 3.60 26.38 -4.45
N LYS A 230 4.90 26.69 -4.35
CA LYS A 230 5.48 27.94 -4.84
C LYS A 230 6.84 27.74 -5.49
N ASP A 231 7.82 27.28 -4.72
CA ASP A 231 9.18 27.02 -5.21
C ASP A 231 9.27 25.61 -5.81
N LEU A 232 8.55 24.66 -5.22
CA LEU A 232 8.36 23.29 -5.71
C LEU A 232 6.85 23.00 -5.90
N PRO A 233 6.48 21.91 -6.61
CA PRO A 233 5.08 21.50 -6.74
C PRO A 233 4.38 21.24 -5.41
N LEU A 234 3.05 21.30 -5.39
CA LEU A 234 2.24 20.88 -4.24
C LEU A 234 2.45 19.39 -3.95
N LEU A 235 2.42 19.02 -2.68
CA LEU A 235 2.53 17.65 -2.22
C LEU A 235 1.25 16.85 -2.53
N GLU A 236 1.40 15.57 -2.86
CA GLU A 236 0.27 14.67 -3.13
C GLU A 236 -0.10 13.88 -1.88
N LEU A 237 -1.27 14.20 -1.33
CA LEU A 237 -1.79 13.64 -0.09
C LEU A 237 -3.07 12.85 -0.33
N THR A 238 -3.53 12.19 0.72
CA THR A 238 -4.91 11.70 0.82
C THR A 238 -5.64 12.37 1.97
N ARG A 239 -6.97 12.48 1.85
CA ARG A 239 -7.83 13.14 2.83
C ARG A 239 -9.06 12.30 3.13
N ASP A 240 -9.40 12.19 4.42
CA ASP A 240 -10.72 11.78 4.88
C ASP A 240 -11.57 13.03 5.06
N ASP A 241 -12.50 13.25 4.13
CA ASP A 241 -13.35 14.43 4.13
C ASP A 241 -14.29 14.51 5.33
N SER A 242 -14.65 13.37 5.91
CA SER A 242 -15.60 13.31 7.03
C SER A 242 -14.96 13.72 8.34
N ASN A 243 -13.67 13.41 8.51
CA ASN A 243 -12.91 13.72 9.73
C ASN A 243 -12.00 14.95 9.57
N GLU A 244 -11.97 15.57 8.38
CA GLU A 244 -11.06 16.68 8.06
C GLU A 244 -9.58 16.31 8.29
N MET A 245 -9.25 15.03 8.08
CA MET A 245 -7.92 14.47 8.34
C MET A 245 -7.20 14.24 7.02
N CYS A 246 -5.98 14.75 6.92
CA CYS A 246 -5.08 14.46 5.81
C CYS A 246 -4.00 13.49 6.25
N PHE A 247 -3.51 12.71 5.30
CA PHE A 247 -2.50 11.68 5.47
C PHE A 247 -1.37 11.95 4.49
N MET A 248 -0.12 11.86 4.97
CA MET A 248 1.09 11.93 4.16
C MET A 248 1.27 10.62 3.37
N GLU A 249 0.27 10.28 2.57
CA GLU A 249 0.21 9.06 1.80
C GLU A 249 -0.56 9.28 0.51
N ASN A 250 -0.05 8.68 -0.56
CA ASN A 250 -0.71 8.48 -1.84
C ASN A 250 -0.46 7.04 -2.32
N ILE A 251 -0.84 6.71 -3.55
CA ILE A 251 -0.71 5.33 -4.07
C ILE A 251 0.75 4.86 -4.16
N ASP A 252 1.68 5.80 -4.32
CA ASP A 252 3.09 5.52 -4.60
C ASP A 252 3.97 5.67 -3.36
N VAL A 253 3.65 6.61 -2.47
CA VAL A 253 4.49 6.97 -1.32
C VAL A 253 3.65 7.05 -0.06
N LYS A 254 4.17 6.50 1.04
CA LYS A 254 3.67 6.68 2.40
C LYS A 254 4.79 7.19 3.29
N VAL A 255 4.56 8.28 4.00
CA VAL A 255 5.44 8.78 5.06
C VAL A 255 4.91 8.36 6.43
N ILE A 256 5.77 7.78 7.25
CA ILE A 256 5.50 7.40 8.63
C ILE A 256 6.35 8.30 9.53
N ASP A 257 5.69 9.06 10.39
CA ASP A 257 6.36 9.73 11.51
C ASP A 257 6.62 8.69 12.61
N MET A 258 7.90 8.43 12.87
CA MET A 258 8.35 7.46 13.87
C MET A 258 8.31 8.03 15.29
N GLY A 259 8.13 9.35 15.46
CA GLY A 259 8.02 10.02 16.76
C GLY A 259 9.23 9.75 17.66
N HIS A 260 10.43 9.82 17.08
CA HIS A 260 11.72 9.55 17.72
C HIS A 260 11.90 8.13 18.26
N LYS A 261 11.13 7.16 17.74
CA LYS A 261 11.22 5.74 18.14
C LYS A 261 11.91 4.90 17.09
N TYR A 262 12.51 3.79 17.55
CA TYR A 262 13.06 2.75 16.68
C TYR A 262 12.00 1.79 16.12
N SER A 263 10.75 1.91 16.59
CA SER A 263 9.61 1.15 16.08
C SER A 263 8.33 1.97 16.20
N ALA A 264 7.53 2.00 15.14
CA ALA A 264 6.22 2.65 15.11
C ALA A 264 5.15 1.73 14.51
N ASN A 265 3.89 2.14 14.64
CA ASN A 265 2.83 1.53 13.84
C ASN A 265 3.07 1.87 12.35
N LYS A 266 2.50 1.07 11.44
CA LYS A 266 2.72 1.24 9.99
C LYS A 266 1.79 2.31 9.36
N ASN A 267 1.14 3.12 10.18
CA ASN A 267 0.15 4.07 9.70
C ASN A 267 0.87 5.29 9.10
N PRO A 268 0.31 5.90 8.06
CA PRO A 268 0.81 7.17 7.56
C PRO A 268 0.74 8.25 8.64
N MET A 269 1.67 9.21 8.60
CA MET A 269 1.55 10.47 9.35
C MET A 269 0.22 11.12 8.96
N GLN A 270 -0.56 11.53 9.96
CA GLN A 270 -1.86 12.14 9.77
C GLN A 270 -1.96 13.45 10.53
N PHE A 271 -2.64 14.44 9.97
CA PHE A 271 -2.81 15.76 10.57
C PHE A 271 -4.17 16.35 10.22
N LEU A 272 -4.68 17.24 11.06
CA LEU A 272 -5.92 17.96 10.81
C LEU A 272 -5.71 18.97 9.69
N CYS A 273 -6.39 18.80 8.56
CA CYS A 273 -6.28 19.71 7.42
C CYS A 273 -7.55 20.56 7.29
N LYS A 274 -7.68 21.51 8.23
CA LYS A 274 -8.74 22.53 8.25
C LYS A 274 -8.33 23.84 7.58
N ASN A 275 -7.04 24.17 7.68
CA ASN A 275 -6.48 25.37 7.07
C ASN A 275 -6.32 25.12 5.57
N GLN A 276 -7.37 25.46 4.84
CA GLN A 276 -7.39 25.38 3.38
C GLN A 276 -7.17 26.76 2.75
N SER A 277 -6.37 26.80 1.70
CA SER A 277 -6.37 27.90 0.74
C SER A 277 -6.85 27.39 -0.62
N THR A 278 -7.20 28.31 -1.51
CA THR A 278 -7.53 27.99 -2.90
C THR A 278 -6.43 28.56 -3.76
N GLU A 279 -5.70 27.69 -4.44
CA GLU A 279 -4.64 28.06 -5.39
C GLU A 279 -5.06 27.51 -6.75
N ASP A 280 -5.22 28.39 -7.74
CA ASP A 280 -5.61 28.02 -9.11
C ASP A 280 -6.80 27.05 -9.18
N GLN A 281 -7.88 27.37 -8.44
CA GLN A 281 -9.11 26.55 -8.34
C GLN A 281 -8.93 25.17 -7.70
N THR A 282 -7.74 24.89 -7.15
CA THR A 282 -7.44 23.67 -6.39
C THR A 282 -7.50 23.98 -4.90
N THR A 283 -8.21 23.14 -4.14
CA THR A 283 -8.18 23.21 -2.68
C THR A 283 -6.86 22.63 -2.20
N VAL A 284 -6.09 23.44 -1.48
CA VAL A 284 -4.79 23.04 -0.91
C VAL A 284 -4.85 23.17 0.60
N TYR A 285 -4.13 22.31 1.30
CA TYR A 285 -4.12 22.24 2.75
C TYR A 285 -2.70 22.41 3.30
N PHE A 286 -2.53 23.24 4.32
CA PHE A 286 -1.24 23.33 4.99
C PHE A 286 -0.91 22.02 5.70
N THR A 287 0.31 21.51 5.50
CA THR A 287 0.82 20.30 6.16
C THR A 287 1.22 20.56 7.62
N GLY A 288 1.68 19.52 8.31
CA GLY A 288 2.13 19.60 9.70
C GLY A 288 1.01 19.48 10.73
N TYR A 289 1.34 19.01 11.93
CA TYR A 289 0.36 18.80 13.01
C TYR A 289 -0.37 20.08 13.43
N ALA A 290 0.27 21.24 13.29
CA ALA A 290 -0.31 22.55 13.56
C ALA A 290 -1.06 23.15 12.36
N GLY A 291 -0.98 22.52 11.18
CA GLY A 291 -1.58 23.02 9.94
C GLY A 291 -0.98 24.35 9.48
N ASP A 292 0.33 24.53 9.66
CA ASP A 292 1.12 25.72 9.32
C ASP A 292 2.19 25.46 8.25
N GLY A 293 2.27 24.23 7.74
CA GLY A 293 3.21 23.79 6.72
C GLY A 293 4.54 23.25 7.26
N TYR A 294 4.73 23.21 8.58
CA TYR A 294 5.99 22.84 9.20
C TYR A 294 5.93 21.51 9.96
N ASP A 295 7.10 20.90 10.08
CA ASP A 295 7.39 19.76 10.97
C ASP A 295 8.86 19.87 11.40
N ARG A 296 9.17 20.95 12.12
CA ARG A 296 10.55 21.39 12.35
C ARG A 296 11.29 20.41 13.25
N ASP A 297 12.43 19.92 12.78
CA ASP A 297 13.35 19.10 13.57
C ASP A 297 14.80 19.41 13.21
N ASN A 298 15.66 19.51 14.23
CA ASN A 298 17.10 19.73 14.13
C ASN A 298 17.57 20.75 13.06
N GLY A 299 16.81 21.82 12.83
CA GLY A 299 17.13 22.89 11.85
C GLY A 299 16.61 22.67 10.43
N ALA A 300 15.83 21.61 10.19
CA ALA A 300 14.99 21.43 9.00
C ALA A 300 13.59 22.04 9.19
N ALA A 301 12.95 22.43 8.09
CA ALA A 301 11.60 22.98 8.09
C ALA A 301 10.53 21.89 8.22
N SER A 302 10.63 20.81 7.44
CA SER A 302 9.75 19.65 7.53
C SER A 302 10.37 18.43 6.84
N PRO A 303 11.07 17.55 7.57
CA PRO A 303 11.59 16.29 7.03
C PRO A 303 10.49 15.40 6.45
N THR A 304 9.27 15.43 7.00
CA THR A 304 8.14 14.65 6.49
C THR A 304 7.63 15.14 5.13
N ASN A 305 7.58 16.45 4.88
CA ASN A 305 7.28 17.00 3.56
C ASN A 305 8.36 16.62 2.53
N ASP A 306 9.63 16.80 2.90
CA ASP A 306 10.77 16.49 2.02
C ASP A 306 10.82 14.99 1.67
N ALA A 307 10.48 14.11 2.60
CA ALA A 307 10.44 12.66 2.36
C ALA A 307 9.34 12.27 1.37
N LEU A 308 8.15 12.89 1.50
CA LEU A 308 7.05 12.65 0.57
C LEU A 308 7.43 13.10 -0.85
N TYR A 309 8.07 14.27 -0.96
CA TYR A 309 8.54 14.80 -2.24
C TYR A 309 9.67 13.97 -2.84
N ALA A 310 10.68 13.58 -2.05
CA ALA A 310 11.77 12.72 -2.52
C ALA A 310 11.24 11.40 -3.09
N GLY A 311 10.29 10.77 -2.39
CA GLY A 311 9.59 9.57 -2.88
C GLY A 311 8.80 9.80 -4.17
N TYR A 312 8.18 10.98 -4.33
CA TYR A 312 7.48 11.35 -5.57
C TYR A 312 8.47 11.47 -6.74
N VAL A 313 9.57 12.21 -6.55
CA VAL A 313 10.54 12.50 -7.61
C VAL A 313 11.21 11.23 -8.10
N ILE A 314 11.71 10.38 -7.20
CA ILE A 314 12.40 9.14 -7.58
C ILE A 314 11.47 8.15 -8.29
N LYS A 315 10.22 8.05 -7.83
CA LYS A 315 9.19 7.23 -8.48
C LYS A 315 8.98 7.69 -9.92
N HIS A 316 8.76 8.98 -10.11
CA HIS A 316 8.52 9.56 -11.44
C HIS A 316 9.77 9.51 -12.32
N MET A 317 10.96 9.69 -11.76
CA MET A 317 12.21 9.58 -12.52
C MET A 317 12.34 8.18 -13.15
N TYR A 318 12.21 7.10 -12.37
CA TYR A 318 12.29 5.74 -12.91
C TYR A 318 11.17 5.45 -13.93
N HIS A 319 9.95 5.88 -13.62
CA HIS A 319 8.80 5.65 -14.49
C HIS A 319 8.90 6.45 -15.81
N ASP A 320 9.25 7.73 -15.76
CA ASP A 320 9.23 8.61 -16.92
C ASP A 320 10.45 8.44 -17.81
N TRP A 321 11.61 8.06 -17.25
CA TRP A 321 12.81 7.81 -18.04
C TRP A 321 12.89 6.40 -18.59
N TYR A 322 12.39 5.41 -17.86
CA TYR A 322 12.60 3.99 -18.20
C TYR A 322 11.32 3.18 -18.37
N GLY A 323 10.15 3.74 -18.04
CA GLY A 323 8.88 3.00 -18.13
C GLY A 323 8.76 1.87 -17.11
N ILE A 324 9.49 1.96 -15.98
CA ILE A 324 9.52 0.94 -14.93
C ILE A 324 9.20 1.54 -13.56
N GLU A 325 8.77 0.69 -12.65
CA GLU A 325 8.54 1.06 -11.26
C GLU A 325 9.86 1.10 -10.49
N ALA A 326 10.04 2.09 -9.62
CA ALA A 326 11.23 2.16 -8.75
C ALA A 326 11.37 0.93 -7.84
N LEU A 327 10.24 0.41 -7.32
CA LEU A 327 10.18 -0.86 -6.59
C LEU A 327 8.93 -1.65 -7.01
N VAL A 328 9.06 -2.97 -7.09
CA VAL A 328 7.99 -3.93 -7.36
C VAL A 328 7.90 -4.98 -6.26
N LYS A 329 6.68 -5.48 -6.03
CA LYS A 329 6.46 -6.68 -5.22
C LYS A 329 6.86 -7.92 -6.00
N SER A 330 6.94 -9.05 -5.32
CA SER A 330 7.27 -10.34 -5.93
C SER A 330 6.28 -10.82 -7.00
N ASP A 331 5.07 -10.27 -7.03
CA ASP A 331 4.07 -10.53 -8.08
C ASP A 331 4.18 -9.58 -9.29
N GLY A 332 5.19 -8.70 -9.30
CA GLY A 332 5.43 -7.71 -10.36
C GLY A 332 4.56 -6.46 -10.27
N THR A 333 3.70 -6.33 -9.26
CA THR A 333 2.92 -5.09 -9.05
C THR A 333 3.75 -4.01 -8.36
N PRO A 334 3.44 -2.71 -8.56
CA PRO A 334 4.16 -1.63 -7.90
C PRO A 334 4.19 -1.79 -6.38
N MET A 335 5.35 -1.59 -5.79
CA MET A 335 5.53 -1.48 -4.34
C MET A 335 5.46 -0.01 -3.93
N GLN A 336 4.64 0.28 -2.92
CA GLN A 336 4.56 1.62 -2.34
C GLN A 336 5.86 1.91 -1.57
N LEU A 337 6.45 3.07 -1.81
CA LEU A 337 7.64 3.60 -1.13
C LEU A 337 7.24 4.01 0.29
N VAL A 338 7.78 3.32 1.30
CA VAL A 338 7.51 3.64 2.71
C VAL A 338 8.70 4.41 3.29
N MET A 339 8.50 5.69 3.56
CA MET A 339 9.49 6.61 4.12
C MET A 339 9.29 6.74 5.63
N ARG A 340 10.20 6.21 6.44
CA ARG A 340 10.16 6.34 7.91
C ARG A 340 11.02 7.52 8.34
N VAL A 341 10.41 8.57 8.85
CA VAL A 341 11.06 9.83 9.23
C VAL A 341 10.99 9.99 10.75
N HIS A 342 11.84 10.85 11.33
CA HIS A 342 11.97 11.01 12.78
C HIS A 342 12.38 9.73 13.52
N TYR A 343 13.27 8.94 12.89
CA TYR A 343 13.68 7.65 13.41
C TYR A 343 14.72 7.77 14.51
N GLY A 344 14.40 7.23 15.69
CA GLY A 344 15.30 7.23 16.84
C GLY A 344 15.54 8.63 17.42
N GLU A 345 16.51 8.74 18.33
CA GLU A 345 16.90 10.01 18.97
C GLU A 345 18.34 10.33 18.56
N GLY A 346 18.55 11.48 17.89
CA GLY A 346 19.89 11.89 17.43
C GLY A 346 20.54 10.91 16.44
N TYR A 347 19.75 10.16 15.68
CA TYR A 347 20.25 9.11 14.80
C TYR A 347 20.87 9.70 13.53
N GLU A 348 22.20 9.67 13.43
CA GLU A 348 22.94 10.21 12.29
C GLU A 348 23.14 9.18 11.16
N ASN A 349 22.05 8.55 10.71
CA ASN A 349 22.11 7.61 9.60
C ASN A 349 20.76 7.48 8.87
N ALA A 350 20.83 7.01 7.62
CA ALA A 350 19.69 6.57 6.82
C ALA A 350 19.95 5.15 6.32
N TYR A 351 18.88 4.39 6.04
CA TYR A 351 19.04 3.03 5.49
C TYR A 351 17.76 2.47 4.84
N TRP A 352 17.99 1.59 3.87
CA TRP A 352 17.06 0.60 3.33
C TRP A 352 17.10 -0.72 4.14
N ASP A 353 15.93 -1.30 4.45
CA ASP A 353 15.82 -2.55 5.24
C ASP A 353 15.30 -3.78 4.45
N GLY A 354 15.24 -3.69 3.12
CA GLY A 354 14.62 -4.70 2.25
C GLY A 354 13.14 -4.46 1.94
N ARG A 355 12.49 -3.48 2.57
CA ARG A 355 11.08 -3.13 2.27
C ARG A 355 10.71 -1.66 2.48
N GLN A 356 11.50 -0.89 3.22
CA GLN A 356 11.21 0.51 3.53
C GLN A 356 12.51 1.29 3.78
N MET A 357 12.41 2.61 3.63
CA MET A 357 13.51 3.55 3.85
C MET A 357 13.34 4.24 5.21
N THR A 358 14.46 4.63 5.80
CA THR A 358 14.50 5.13 7.19
C THR A 358 15.48 6.24 7.31
N PHE A 359 15.05 7.34 7.94
CA PHE A 359 15.84 8.56 8.04
C PHE A 359 15.81 9.03 9.49
N GLY A 360 16.99 9.12 10.10
CA GLY A 360 17.14 9.77 11.40
C GLY A 360 17.16 11.30 11.28
N ASP A 361 17.01 11.96 12.41
CA ASP A 361 16.98 13.43 12.48
C ASP A 361 18.38 14.07 12.52
N GLY A 362 19.45 13.26 12.53
CA GLY A 362 20.80 13.76 12.75
C GLY A 362 20.98 14.33 14.17
N GLU A 363 22.19 14.76 14.50
CA GLU A 363 22.46 15.46 15.76
C GLU A 363 23.50 16.55 15.56
N ASN A 364 24.79 16.25 15.73
CA ASN A 364 25.86 17.24 15.75
C ASN A 364 26.50 17.42 14.37
N MET A 365 26.55 16.37 13.56
CA MET A 365 27.19 16.37 12.24
C MET A 365 26.19 16.69 11.14
N MET A 366 24.95 16.21 11.30
CA MET A 366 23.95 16.22 10.24
C MET A 366 22.64 16.88 10.69
N TYR A 367 21.96 17.52 9.73
CA TYR A 367 20.52 17.77 9.76
C TYR A 367 19.74 16.45 9.63
N PRO A 368 18.40 16.45 9.72
CA PRO A 368 17.62 15.27 9.37
C PRO A 368 18.02 14.75 7.99
N LEU A 369 18.25 13.45 7.89
CA LEU A 369 18.83 12.80 6.72
C LEU A 369 17.79 12.61 5.61
N VAL A 370 16.87 13.57 5.47
CA VAL A 370 15.87 13.60 4.42
C VAL A 370 16.25 14.67 3.43
N SER A 371 16.65 14.22 2.25
CA SER A 371 16.85 15.05 1.08
C SER A 371 16.44 14.29 -0.17
N LEU A 372 16.38 14.99 -1.30
CA LEU A 372 16.17 14.30 -2.58
C LEU A 372 17.29 13.30 -2.87
N GLY A 373 18.55 13.69 -2.63
CA GLY A 373 19.71 12.82 -2.86
C GLY A 373 19.70 11.58 -1.97
N VAL A 374 19.55 11.74 -0.65
CA VAL A 374 19.52 10.62 0.30
C VAL A 374 18.30 9.74 0.06
N GLY A 375 17.11 10.33 -0.16
CA GLY A 375 15.92 9.55 -0.48
C GLY A 375 16.06 8.70 -1.75
N ALA A 376 16.64 9.29 -2.81
CA ALA A 376 16.92 8.59 -4.06
C ALA A 376 17.97 7.47 -3.91
N HIS A 377 19.01 7.72 -3.10
CA HIS A 377 20.04 6.74 -2.75
C HIS A 377 19.42 5.51 -2.07
N GLU A 378 18.67 5.71 -0.98
CA GLU A 378 18.09 4.60 -0.22
C GLU A 378 17.08 3.78 -1.04
N ILE A 379 16.27 4.44 -1.88
CA ILE A 379 15.31 3.74 -2.74
C ILE A 379 16.02 2.92 -3.83
N SER A 380 17.17 3.39 -4.30
CA SER A 380 17.92 2.72 -5.36
C SER A 380 18.73 1.50 -4.89
N HIS A 381 18.94 1.34 -3.57
CA HIS A 381 19.31 0.04 -3.01
C HIS A 381 18.23 -1.02 -3.25
N GLY A 382 16.96 -0.67 -3.01
CA GLY A 382 15.84 -1.56 -3.29
C GLY A 382 15.69 -1.86 -4.78
N PHE A 383 15.94 -0.88 -5.66
CA PHE A 383 15.99 -1.11 -7.10
C PHE A 383 17.06 -2.13 -7.46
N THR A 384 18.28 -1.97 -6.93
CA THR A 384 19.40 -2.90 -7.15
C THR A 384 19.10 -4.30 -6.61
N GLU A 385 18.51 -4.40 -5.42
CA GLU A 385 18.08 -5.67 -4.81
C GLU A 385 17.11 -6.46 -5.71
N GLN A 386 16.22 -5.76 -6.42
CA GLN A 386 15.19 -6.36 -7.27
C GLN A 386 15.67 -6.68 -8.70
N HIS A 387 16.87 -6.23 -9.08
CA HIS A 387 17.44 -6.41 -10.41
C HIS A 387 18.74 -7.23 -10.36
N SER A 388 19.91 -6.59 -10.48
CA SER A 388 21.20 -7.28 -10.45
C SER A 388 21.48 -8.01 -9.14
N GLY A 389 20.87 -7.55 -8.04
CA GLY A 389 21.07 -8.11 -6.71
C GLY A 389 22.51 -7.99 -6.23
N LEU A 390 23.22 -6.91 -6.58
CA LEU A 390 24.61 -6.66 -6.15
C LEU A 390 24.74 -6.85 -4.64
N GLU A 391 25.55 -7.83 -4.25
CA GLU A 391 25.74 -8.17 -2.84
C GLU A 391 26.54 -7.07 -2.15
N TYR A 392 26.12 -6.72 -0.95
CA TYR A 392 26.57 -5.52 -0.22
C TYR A 392 27.92 -5.73 0.50
N PHE A 393 28.89 -6.30 -0.21
CA PHE A 393 30.27 -6.46 0.25
C PHE A 393 31.24 -6.45 -0.94
N GLY A 394 32.51 -6.15 -0.67
CA GLY A 394 33.54 -6.21 -1.69
C GLY A 394 33.33 -5.20 -2.83
N GLN A 395 33.72 -5.56 -4.05
CA GLN A 395 33.55 -4.70 -5.23
C GLN A 395 32.09 -4.55 -5.65
N SER A 396 31.28 -5.62 -5.60
CA SER A 396 29.84 -5.55 -5.87
C SER A 396 29.14 -4.62 -4.90
N GLY A 397 29.54 -4.61 -3.63
CA GLY A 397 29.02 -3.68 -2.63
C GLY A 397 29.39 -2.23 -2.91
N GLY A 398 30.65 -1.99 -3.34
CA GLY A 398 31.06 -0.67 -3.84
C GLY A 398 30.23 -0.20 -5.03
N MET A 399 29.98 -1.08 -6.01
CA MET A 399 29.10 -0.77 -7.15
C MET A 399 27.64 -0.53 -6.74
N ASN A 400 27.15 -1.24 -5.71
CA ASN A 400 25.80 -1.05 -5.17
C ASN A 400 25.66 0.36 -4.58
N GLU A 401 26.59 0.75 -3.69
CA GLU A 401 26.69 2.12 -3.16
C GLU A 401 26.81 3.17 -4.27
N SER A 402 27.67 2.94 -5.26
CA SER A 402 27.84 3.88 -6.36
C SER A 402 26.56 4.05 -7.16
N PHE A 403 25.86 2.96 -7.48
CA PHE A 403 24.61 3.06 -8.24
C PHE A 403 23.57 3.91 -7.50
N SER A 404 23.47 3.76 -6.18
CA SER A 404 22.61 4.61 -5.33
C SER A 404 23.06 6.08 -5.34
N ASP A 405 24.36 6.36 -5.28
CA ASP A 405 24.91 7.72 -5.44
C ASP A 405 24.62 8.32 -6.83
N MET A 406 24.73 7.53 -7.90
CA MET A 406 24.36 7.95 -9.26
C MET A 406 22.88 8.28 -9.36
N ALA A 407 22.01 7.49 -8.73
CA ALA A 407 20.58 7.73 -8.68
C ALA A 407 20.25 9.01 -7.90
N ALA A 408 21.01 9.35 -6.85
CA ALA A 408 20.89 10.63 -6.17
C ALA A 408 21.14 11.81 -7.12
N GLN A 409 22.22 11.75 -7.91
CA GLN A 409 22.52 12.79 -8.90
C GLN A 409 21.48 12.85 -10.03
N ALA A 410 21.00 11.69 -10.47
CA ALA A 410 19.95 11.58 -11.48
C ALA A 410 18.63 12.20 -10.99
N ALA A 411 18.27 11.99 -9.72
CA ALA A 411 17.07 12.55 -9.12
C ALA A 411 17.17 14.07 -8.96
N GLU A 412 18.32 14.60 -8.49
CA GLU A 412 18.60 16.04 -8.48
C GLU A 412 18.45 16.64 -9.89
N TYR A 413 19.06 16.00 -10.89
CA TYR A 413 19.02 16.43 -12.28
C TYR A 413 17.61 16.37 -12.87
N TYR A 414 16.84 15.33 -12.53
CA TYR A 414 15.46 15.18 -12.96
C TYR A 414 14.55 16.28 -12.39
N SER A 415 14.70 16.60 -11.11
CA SER A 415 13.89 17.61 -10.43
C SER A 415 14.27 19.04 -10.81
N THR A 416 15.57 19.35 -10.90
CA THR A 416 16.07 20.74 -10.96
C THR A 416 16.87 21.06 -12.22
N GLY A 417 17.19 20.06 -13.05
CA GLY A 417 18.09 20.20 -14.20
C GLY A 417 19.57 20.36 -13.83
N LYS A 418 19.94 20.18 -12.55
CA LYS A 418 21.29 20.31 -12.02
C LYS A 418 21.59 19.17 -11.05
N SER A 419 22.86 18.83 -10.88
CA SER A 419 23.30 17.99 -9.76
C SER A 419 24.57 18.57 -9.14
N SER A 420 24.78 18.26 -7.87
CA SER A 420 25.88 18.80 -7.06
C SER A 420 27.21 18.08 -7.31
N TRP A 421 27.18 16.85 -7.83
CA TRP A 421 28.30 15.90 -7.86
C TRP A 421 28.85 15.55 -6.48
N GLN A 422 28.09 15.85 -5.44
CA GLN A 422 28.38 15.58 -4.05
C GLN A 422 27.23 14.76 -3.47
N ILE A 423 27.53 13.98 -2.42
CA ILE A 423 26.50 13.22 -1.72
C ILE A 423 26.33 13.79 -0.32
N GLY A 424 25.09 14.10 0.03
CA GLY A 424 24.72 14.70 1.30
C GLY A 424 25.28 16.09 1.62
N PRO A 425 25.79 16.94 0.69
CA PRO A 425 26.16 18.31 1.08
C PRO A 425 25.00 19.04 1.75
N GLU A 426 23.77 18.74 1.36
CA GLU A 426 22.55 19.35 1.86
C GLU A 426 22.18 18.98 3.30
N ILE A 427 22.69 17.86 3.82
CA ILE A 427 22.43 17.42 5.19
C ILE A 427 23.61 17.63 6.14
N MET A 428 24.82 17.90 5.64
CA MET A 428 25.99 18.14 6.50
C MET A 428 25.93 19.54 7.12
N LYS A 429 26.03 19.64 8.45
CA LYS A 429 26.07 20.94 9.14
C LYS A 429 27.38 21.67 8.84
N GLU A 430 27.33 22.99 8.67
CA GLU A 430 28.50 23.80 8.32
C GLU A 430 29.60 23.76 9.40
N ASP A 431 29.22 23.63 10.66
CA ASP A 431 30.12 23.53 11.81
C ASP A 431 30.65 22.11 12.07
N SER A 432 30.21 21.11 11.30
CA SER A 432 30.71 19.73 11.38
C SER A 432 32.16 19.58 10.89
N GLY A 433 32.65 20.54 10.10
CA GLY A 433 33.95 20.48 9.44
C GLY A 433 33.97 19.68 8.13
N TYR A 434 32.81 19.19 7.66
CA TYR A 434 32.65 18.47 6.40
C TYR A 434 31.67 19.20 5.48
N GLU A 435 32.05 19.38 4.20
CA GLU A 435 31.17 20.03 3.21
C GLU A 435 30.07 19.09 2.70
N ALA A 436 30.43 17.82 2.48
CA ALA A 436 29.60 16.72 1.97
C ALA A 436 30.09 15.38 2.54
N LEU A 437 29.27 14.32 2.42
CA LEU A 437 29.66 12.95 2.79
C LEU A 437 30.65 12.37 1.78
N ARG A 438 30.37 12.51 0.49
CA ARG A 438 31.19 12.00 -0.61
C ARG A 438 31.25 12.98 -1.78
N TYR A 439 32.26 12.82 -2.62
CA TYR A 439 32.52 13.65 -3.79
C TYR A 439 32.66 12.73 -5.01
N MET A 440 31.81 12.87 -6.03
CA MET A 440 31.87 11.99 -7.21
C MET A 440 32.90 12.47 -8.23
N ASP A 441 33.24 13.76 -8.22
CA ASP A 441 34.28 14.35 -9.09
C ASP A 441 35.70 13.90 -8.69
N LYS A 442 35.93 13.74 -7.39
CA LYS A 442 37.17 13.21 -6.83
C LYS A 442 36.90 12.56 -5.46
N PRO A 443 36.54 11.27 -5.43
CA PRO A 443 36.21 10.53 -4.20
C PRO A 443 37.18 10.73 -3.05
N SER A 444 38.48 10.70 -3.31
CA SER A 444 39.53 10.80 -2.29
C SER A 444 39.51 12.13 -1.50
N ARG A 445 38.69 13.11 -1.89
CA ARG A 445 38.50 14.38 -1.15
C ARG A 445 37.90 14.18 0.24
N ASP A 446 37.17 13.09 0.46
CA ASP A 446 36.67 12.74 1.80
C ASP A 446 37.77 12.14 2.71
N GLY A 447 38.95 11.88 2.16
CA GLY A 447 40.12 11.34 2.87
C GLY A 447 40.16 9.82 2.99
N MET A 448 39.14 9.09 2.53
CA MET A 448 38.99 7.64 2.71
C MET A 448 38.64 6.89 1.43
N SER A 449 37.81 7.46 0.56
CA SER A 449 37.39 6.87 -0.71
C SER A 449 38.52 6.76 -1.71
N ILE A 450 38.42 5.79 -2.62
CA ILE A 450 39.40 5.54 -3.67
C ILE A 450 38.92 6.09 -5.02
N ASP A 451 39.84 6.68 -5.79
CA ASP A 451 39.52 7.25 -7.11
C ASP A 451 39.62 6.21 -8.24
N ASN A 452 40.35 5.11 -8.02
CA ASN A 452 40.74 4.12 -9.02
C ASN A 452 40.58 2.68 -8.50
N ALA A 453 40.24 1.75 -9.39
CA ALA A 453 40.12 0.33 -9.07
C ALA A 453 41.43 -0.30 -8.55
N ASP A 454 42.59 0.15 -9.02
CA ASP A 454 43.91 -0.34 -8.57
C ASP A 454 44.18 -0.08 -7.07
N ASP A 455 43.50 0.90 -6.47
CA ASP A 455 43.63 1.24 -5.04
C ASP A 455 42.74 0.36 -4.14
N TYR A 456 41.93 -0.52 -4.72
CA TYR A 456 41.05 -1.42 -3.99
C TYR A 456 41.81 -2.48 -3.20
N TYR A 457 41.35 -2.76 -1.99
CA TYR A 457 41.81 -3.89 -1.19
C TYR A 457 40.64 -4.61 -0.50
N GLY A 458 40.78 -5.91 -0.29
CA GLY A 458 39.77 -6.71 0.40
C GLY A 458 39.56 -6.22 1.83
N GLY A 459 38.31 -5.89 2.18
CA GLY A 459 37.93 -5.33 3.47
C GLY A 459 37.79 -3.80 3.49
N LEU A 460 38.03 -3.12 2.37
CA LEU A 460 37.63 -1.72 2.20
C LEU A 460 36.11 -1.60 2.29
N ASP A 461 35.63 -0.62 3.05
CA ASP A 461 34.20 -0.36 3.23
C ASP A 461 33.54 0.04 1.90
N VAL A 462 32.29 -0.40 1.71
CA VAL A 462 31.56 -0.18 0.46
C VAL A 462 31.37 1.30 0.15
N HIS A 463 31.17 2.14 1.17
CA HIS A 463 31.00 3.60 1.01
C HIS A 463 32.29 4.31 0.53
N TYR A 464 33.44 3.65 0.66
CA TYR A 464 34.74 4.16 0.19
C TYR A 464 35.14 3.55 -1.14
N SER A 465 34.88 2.26 -1.32
CA SER A 465 35.11 1.57 -2.60
C SER A 465 34.16 2.03 -3.71
N SER A 466 33.02 2.64 -3.36
CA SER A 466 32.09 3.27 -4.29
C SER A 466 32.71 4.44 -5.06
N GLY A 467 33.83 5.00 -4.58
CA GLY A 467 34.56 6.05 -5.27
C GLY A 467 34.92 5.68 -6.72
N VAL A 468 35.26 4.42 -6.99
CA VAL A 468 35.64 3.97 -8.34
C VAL A 468 34.50 4.19 -9.35
N TYR A 469 33.30 3.72 -9.04
CA TYR A 469 32.16 3.83 -9.95
C TYR A 469 31.49 5.22 -9.88
N ASN A 470 31.60 5.93 -8.75
CA ASN A 470 31.19 7.34 -8.65
C ASN A 470 32.01 8.22 -9.59
N HIS A 471 33.34 8.05 -9.57
CA HIS A 471 34.25 8.79 -10.44
C HIS A 471 34.06 8.40 -11.91
N LEU A 472 33.87 7.11 -12.20
CA LEU A 472 33.51 6.64 -13.54
C LEU A 472 32.25 7.34 -14.06
N PHE A 473 31.20 7.41 -13.25
CA PHE A 473 29.93 8.04 -13.63
C PHE A 473 30.09 9.54 -13.85
N TYR A 474 30.86 10.22 -12.99
CA TYR A 474 31.20 11.62 -13.18
C TYR A 474 31.93 11.85 -14.51
N ILE A 475 32.99 11.09 -14.79
CA ILE A 475 33.77 11.21 -16.04
C ILE A 475 32.87 10.99 -17.24
N LEU A 476 32.11 9.89 -17.25
CA LEU A 476 31.24 9.52 -18.36
C LEU A 476 30.17 10.59 -18.63
N SER A 477 29.53 11.10 -17.57
CA SER A 477 28.50 12.14 -17.67
C SER A 477 29.03 13.47 -18.24
N ASN A 478 30.35 13.69 -18.15
CA ASN A 478 31.02 14.90 -18.61
C ASN A 478 31.83 14.70 -19.91
N GLN A 479 31.78 13.51 -20.54
CA GLN A 479 32.32 13.34 -21.89
C GLN A 479 31.50 14.16 -22.91
N PRO A 480 32.08 14.53 -24.07
CA PRO A 480 31.34 15.21 -25.14
C PRO A 480 30.09 14.43 -25.56
N GLU A 481 28.95 15.11 -25.75
CA GLU A 481 27.65 14.49 -26.10
C GLU A 481 27.06 13.54 -25.03
N TRP A 482 27.58 13.57 -23.80
CA TRP A 482 27.00 12.92 -22.64
C TRP A 482 26.41 13.95 -21.67
N ASN A 483 25.52 13.46 -20.83
CA ASN A 483 24.95 14.17 -19.69
C ASN A 483 24.58 13.14 -18.61
N ILE A 484 24.17 13.62 -17.43
CA ILE A 484 23.79 12.78 -16.28
C ILE A 484 22.74 11.74 -16.67
N ARG A 485 21.69 12.15 -17.39
CA ARG A 485 20.63 11.23 -17.81
C ARG A 485 21.17 10.11 -18.69
N LYS A 486 21.93 10.44 -19.74
CA LYS A 486 22.48 9.45 -20.67
C LYS A 486 23.45 8.48 -19.99
N ALA A 487 24.28 8.98 -19.09
CA ALA A 487 25.15 8.12 -18.30
C ALA A 487 24.33 7.22 -17.36
N PHE A 488 23.25 7.74 -16.78
CA PHE A 488 22.41 6.96 -15.88
C PHE A 488 21.55 5.93 -16.64
N ASP A 489 21.12 6.23 -17.87
CA ASP A 489 20.46 5.27 -18.77
C ASP A 489 21.35 4.02 -18.95
N LEU A 490 22.66 4.23 -19.12
CA LEU A 490 23.62 3.14 -19.25
C LEU A 490 23.75 2.30 -17.97
N MET A 491 23.86 2.97 -16.82
CA MET A 491 24.01 2.32 -15.52
C MET A 491 22.75 1.52 -15.14
N VAL A 492 21.56 2.08 -15.41
CA VAL A 492 20.28 1.40 -15.20
C VAL A 492 20.17 0.17 -16.09
N LYS A 493 20.48 0.28 -17.39
CA LYS A 493 20.50 -0.86 -18.31
C LYS A 493 21.46 -1.97 -17.84
N ALA A 494 22.64 -1.59 -17.34
CA ALA A 494 23.61 -2.54 -16.80
C ALA A 494 23.08 -3.24 -15.53
N ASN A 495 22.49 -2.48 -14.60
CA ASN A 495 21.90 -3.03 -13.37
C ASN A 495 20.72 -3.97 -13.66
N MET A 496 19.85 -3.63 -14.61
CA MET A 496 18.70 -4.46 -14.96
C MET A 496 19.08 -5.76 -15.68
N ASP A 497 20.01 -5.69 -16.63
CA ASP A 497 20.14 -6.74 -17.65
C ASP A 497 21.47 -7.48 -17.65
N TYR A 498 22.52 -6.97 -16.99
CA TYR A 498 23.88 -7.50 -17.14
C TYR A 498 24.64 -7.77 -15.85
N TRP A 499 24.55 -6.89 -14.86
CA TRP A 499 25.26 -7.08 -13.60
C TRP A 499 24.71 -8.29 -12.85
N THR A 500 25.61 -8.98 -12.14
CA THR A 500 25.28 -10.15 -11.34
C THR A 500 25.65 -9.88 -9.88
N PRO A 501 25.10 -10.64 -8.91
CA PRO A 501 25.28 -10.34 -7.49
C PRO A 501 26.74 -10.21 -7.02
N TYR A 502 27.67 -10.93 -7.65
CA TYR A 502 29.08 -11.01 -7.25
C TYR A 502 30.03 -10.37 -8.27
N VAL A 503 29.51 -9.54 -9.17
CA VAL A 503 30.28 -8.94 -10.26
C VAL A 503 31.46 -8.12 -9.70
N THR A 504 32.62 -8.27 -10.33
CA THR A 504 33.80 -7.43 -10.06
C THR A 504 33.70 -6.09 -10.80
N PHE A 505 34.56 -5.12 -10.45
CA PHE A 505 34.64 -3.85 -11.17
C PHE A 505 34.92 -4.03 -12.67
N ASP A 506 35.80 -4.98 -13.03
CA ASP A 506 36.16 -5.29 -14.42
C ASP A 506 35.00 -5.91 -15.20
N GLU A 507 34.35 -6.93 -14.63
CA GLU A 507 33.16 -7.55 -15.22
C GLU A 507 32.00 -6.55 -15.34
N GLY A 508 31.85 -5.66 -14.35
CA GLY A 508 30.89 -4.56 -14.38
C GLY A 508 31.17 -3.57 -15.51
N GLY A 509 32.44 -3.28 -15.79
CA GLY A 509 32.86 -2.46 -16.93
C GLY A 509 32.55 -3.13 -18.27
N CYS A 510 32.74 -4.44 -18.38
CA CYS A 510 32.34 -5.22 -19.56
C CYS A 510 30.82 -5.23 -19.76
N ALA A 511 30.05 -5.33 -18.67
CA ALA A 511 28.59 -5.21 -18.71
C ALA A 511 28.15 -3.84 -19.23
N LEU A 512 28.82 -2.75 -18.83
CA LEU A 512 28.55 -1.40 -19.36
C LEU A 512 28.81 -1.32 -20.87
N LEU A 513 29.86 -1.96 -21.40
CA LEU A 513 30.10 -1.97 -22.85
C LEU A 513 29.00 -2.71 -23.62
N ASN A 514 28.49 -3.82 -23.08
CA ASN A 514 27.35 -4.53 -23.67
C ASN A 514 26.07 -3.67 -23.62
N ALA A 515 25.78 -3.03 -22.48
CA ALA A 515 24.64 -2.14 -22.33
C ALA A 515 24.72 -0.93 -23.28
N ALA A 516 25.91 -0.35 -23.46
CA ALA A 516 26.13 0.75 -24.39
C ALA A 516 25.89 0.33 -25.84
N LYS A 517 26.26 -0.91 -26.21
CA LYS A 517 25.96 -1.48 -27.53
C LYS A 517 24.46 -1.62 -27.77
N ASP A 518 23.72 -2.11 -26.79
CA ASP A 518 22.25 -2.23 -26.85
C ASP A 518 21.57 -0.86 -26.99
N LEU A 519 22.07 0.16 -26.29
CA LEU A 519 21.56 1.53 -26.32
C LEU A 519 22.07 2.34 -27.54
N ASN A 520 22.94 1.75 -28.37
CA ASN A 520 23.61 2.43 -29.48
C ASN A 520 24.37 3.70 -29.02
N PHE A 521 25.02 3.62 -27.86
CA PHE A 521 25.90 4.65 -27.30
C PHE A 521 27.36 4.44 -27.72
N SER A 522 28.17 5.49 -27.57
CA SER A 522 29.59 5.48 -27.92
C SER A 522 30.38 4.53 -27.03
N LEU A 523 30.83 3.40 -27.58
CA LEU A 523 31.70 2.46 -26.87
C LEU A 523 33.04 3.08 -26.51
N ASP A 524 33.56 3.98 -27.35
CA ASP A 524 34.87 4.61 -27.13
C ASP A 524 34.84 5.53 -25.90
N ASP A 525 33.75 6.26 -25.68
CA ASP A 525 33.61 7.11 -24.49
C ASP A 525 33.52 6.27 -23.21
N VAL A 526 32.81 5.14 -23.27
CA VAL A 526 32.72 4.20 -22.13
C VAL A 526 34.07 3.57 -21.85
N LYS A 527 34.76 3.03 -22.86
CA LYS A 527 36.12 2.46 -22.76
C LYS A 527 37.12 3.47 -22.18
N LYS A 528 37.08 4.71 -22.66
CA LYS A 528 37.95 5.79 -22.17
C LYS A 528 37.69 6.06 -20.69
N SER A 529 36.42 6.24 -20.31
CA SER A 529 36.04 6.53 -18.92
C SER A 529 36.39 5.37 -17.97
N LEU A 530 36.21 4.12 -18.40
CA LEU A 530 36.64 2.92 -17.65
C LEU A 530 38.16 2.89 -17.44
N SER A 531 38.93 3.22 -18.48
CA SER A 531 40.40 3.26 -18.41
C SER A 531 40.90 4.36 -17.46
N GLU A 532 40.20 5.49 -17.38
CA GLU A 532 40.56 6.62 -16.50
C GLU A 532 40.48 6.25 -15.01
N VAL A 533 39.61 5.30 -14.63
CA VAL A 533 39.50 4.77 -13.26
C VAL A 533 40.15 3.38 -13.11
N THR A 534 41.03 3.01 -14.04
CA THR A 534 41.81 1.74 -14.03
C THR A 534 40.99 0.45 -14.11
N ILE A 535 39.76 0.49 -14.64
CA ILE A 535 38.95 -0.73 -14.86
C ILE A 535 39.39 -1.43 -16.15
N ASN A 536 39.76 -2.72 -16.05
CA ASN A 536 40.29 -3.53 -17.15
C ASN A 536 39.20 -4.35 -17.85
N TYR A 537 38.54 -3.71 -18.82
CA TYR A 537 37.48 -4.33 -19.63
C TYR A 537 38.01 -5.26 -20.74
N GLN A 538 39.32 -5.26 -21.04
CA GLN A 538 39.88 -6.09 -22.12
C GLN A 538 39.82 -7.60 -21.80
N SER A 539 39.68 -7.95 -20.52
CA SER A 539 39.57 -9.33 -20.06
C SER A 539 38.27 -10.03 -20.49
N CYS A 540 37.19 -9.27 -20.74
CA CYS A 540 35.86 -9.80 -20.96
C CYS A 540 35.08 -9.17 -22.14
N PHE A 541 35.66 -8.20 -22.86
CA PHE A 541 35.03 -7.59 -24.03
C PHE A 541 36.01 -7.52 -25.22
N THR A 542 35.83 -8.40 -26.20
CA THR A 542 36.51 -8.36 -27.52
C THR A 542 35.56 -7.81 -28.58
N GLU A 543 36.03 -6.84 -29.37
CA GLU A 543 35.24 -6.10 -30.38
C GLU A 543 34.45 -6.97 -31.38
#